data_AF-A0A7W0EN75-F1
#
_entry.id   AF-A0A7W0EN75-F1
#
_cell.length_a   1.000
_cell.length_b   1.000
_cell.length_c   1.000
_cell.angle_alpha   90.00
_cell.angle_beta   90.00
_cell.angle_gamma   90.00
#
_symmetry.space_group_name_H-M   'P 1'
#
loop_
_entity.id
_entity.type
_entity.pdbx_description
1 polymer ?
#
loop_
_entity_poly.entity_id
_entity_poly.type
_entity_poly.pdbx_seq_one_letter_code
_entity_poly.pdbx_strand_id
1 'polypeptide(L)'
;MKTTTLWQWLVLFFSVLLFGLVSPTTSHSLEVTVDVAPLIINVGGKSATFVVHTNLPYTLVDPATVVLNGEPIYQWKMDSLGYFDAIILREAIEPSLEIGIKNLFVLEGKTRTEPPELFWGAEEVLVIDQGISPGLLR
;
A
#
# COMPACT_ATOMS: atom_id res chain seq x y z
N MET A 1 25.21 -52.93 -27.14
CA MET A 1 25.60 -51.51 -27.35
C MET A 1 24.39 -50.64 -27.04
N LYS A 2 24.40 -49.87 -25.94
CA LYS A 2 23.33 -48.94 -25.59
C LYS A 2 23.70 -47.55 -26.11
N THR A 3 22.89 -47.02 -27.03
CA THR A 3 23.04 -45.68 -27.62
C THR A 3 22.52 -44.63 -26.65
N THR A 4 23.36 -44.22 -25.70
CA THR A 4 23.07 -43.16 -24.74
C THR A 4 24.12 -42.07 -24.89
N THR A 5 23.97 -41.17 -25.86
CA THR A 5 25.08 -40.25 -26.17
C THR A 5 24.74 -38.79 -26.46
N LEU A 6 23.49 -38.38 -26.69
CA LEU A 6 23.21 -36.95 -26.99
C LEU A 6 21.92 -36.42 -26.38
N TRP A 7 20.84 -37.18 -26.45
CA TRP A 7 19.56 -36.79 -25.86
C TRP A 7 19.62 -36.61 -24.33
N GLN A 8 20.32 -37.51 -23.64
CA GLN A 8 20.48 -37.41 -22.18
C GLN A 8 21.32 -36.21 -21.76
N TRP A 9 22.34 -35.84 -22.54
CA TRP A 9 23.16 -34.66 -22.28
C TRP A 9 22.37 -33.37 -22.52
N LEU A 10 21.51 -33.33 -23.54
CA LEU A 10 20.58 -32.22 -23.77
C LEU A 10 19.57 -32.07 -22.64
N VAL A 11 18.97 -33.17 -22.17
CA VAL A 11 18.01 -33.14 -21.05
C VAL A 11 18.70 -32.71 -19.75
N LEU A 12 19.91 -33.20 -19.47
CA LEU A 12 20.69 -32.78 -18.30
C LEU A 12 21.09 -31.30 -18.37
N PHE A 13 21.55 -30.83 -19.53
CA PHE A 13 21.92 -29.43 -19.72
C PHE A 13 20.70 -28.51 -19.58
N PHE A 14 19.57 -28.89 -20.18
CA PHE A 14 18.31 -28.15 -20.07
C PHE A 14 17.76 -28.16 -18.64
N SER A 15 17.90 -29.28 -17.91
CA SER A 15 17.50 -29.38 -16.51
C SER A 15 18.35 -28.50 -15.58
N VAL A 16 19.66 -28.44 -15.77
CA VAL A 16 20.54 -27.53 -15.01
C VAL A 16 20.22 -26.07 -15.31
N LEU A 17 19.93 -25.75 -16.58
CA LEU A 17 19.56 -24.39 -16.99
C LEU A 17 18.19 -23.97 -16.41
N LEU A 18 17.23 -24.88 -16.34
CA LEU A 18 15.92 -24.62 -15.71
C LEU A 18 16.06 -24.36 -14.20
N PHE A 19 16.89 -25.13 -13.50
CA PHE A 19 17.11 -24.94 -12.05
C PHE A 19 17.84 -23.63 -11.74
N GLY A 20 18.70 -23.14 -12.63
CA GLY A 20 19.37 -21.85 -12.46
C GLY A 20 18.44 -20.63 -12.61
N LEU A 21 17.30 -20.78 -13.29
CA LEU A 21 16.35 -19.68 -13.56
C LEU A 21 15.26 -19.53 -12.49
N VAL A 22 15.11 -20.49 -11.57
CA VAL A 22 14.13 -20.44 -10.48
C VAL A 22 14.82 -20.02 -9.19
N SER A 23 15.38 -18.82 -9.16
CA SER A 23 15.74 -18.18 -7.89
C SER A 23 14.48 -17.51 -7.34
N PRO A 24 14.01 -17.85 -6.12
CA PRO A 24 12.92 -17.11 -5.51
C PRO A 24 13.39 -15.68 -5.26
N THR A 25 12.87 -14.73 -6.03
CA THR A 25 13.10 -13.31 -5.74
C THR A 25 12.30 -12.95 -4.50
N THR A 26 13.00 -12.61 -3.42
CA THR A 26 12.40 -12.01 -2.24
C THR A 26 11.89 -10.61 -2.61
N SER A 27 10.57 -10.47 -2.78
CA SER A 27 9.92 -9.16 -2.85
C SER A 27 9.96 -8.54 -1.46
N HIS A 28 10.95 -7.71 -1.18
CA HIS A 28 10.96 -6.88 0.01
C HIS A 28 10.10 -5.65 -0.25
N SER A 29 8.95 -5.58 0.41
CA SER A 29 8.22 -4.33 0.59
C SER A 29 8.47 -3.82 2.00
N LEU A 30 8.79 -2.53 2.11
CA LEU A 30 8.97 -1.83 3.37
C LEU A 30 7.61 -1.57 4.00
N GLU A 31 7.33 -2.22 5.12
CA GLU A 31 6.15 -1.91 5.91
C GLU A 31 6.37 -0.61 6.70
N VAL A 32 5.46 0.36 6.53
CA VAL A 32 5.48 1.65 7.20
C VAL A 32 4.30 1.78 8.15
N THR A 33 4.51 2.51 9.25
CA THR A 33 3.40 2.89 10.12
C THR A 33 2.65 4.03 9.47
N VAL A 34 1.33 3.86 9.33
CA VAL A 34 0.43 4.90 8.82
C VAL A 34 -0.60 5.25 9.87
N ASP A 35 -1.01 6.51 9.92
CA ASP A 35 -2.09 6.99 10.77
C ASP A 35 -3.03 7.88 9.95
N VAL A 36 -4.29 7.46 9.83
CA VAL A 36 -5.28 8.17 9.02
C VAL A 36 -6.04 9.15 9.90
N ALA A 37 -5.87 10.44 9.62
CA ALA A 37 -6.54 11.53 10.31
C ALA A 37 -7.69 12.11 9.45
N PRO A 38 -8.94 12.07 9.95
CA PRO A 38 -9.41 11.49 11.21
C PRO A 38 -9.64 9.97 11.14
N LEU A 39 -9.48 9.27 12.28
CA LEU A 39 -9.75 7.82 12.43
C LEU A 39 -11.25 7.46 12.32
N ILE A 40 -12.12 8.47 12.42
CA ILE A 40 -13.56 8.32 12.21
C ILE A 40 -13.98 9.25 11.07
N ILE A 41 -14.42 8.64 9.97
CA ILE A 41 -14.94 9.37 8.81
C ILE A 41 -16.46 9.41 8.91
N ASN A 42 -17.00 10.60 9.12
CA ASN A 42 -18.44 10.84 9.00
C ASN A 42 -18.77 11.20 7.54
N VAL A 43 -19.50 10.34 6.82
CA VAL A 43 -19.86 10.55 5.40
C VAL A 43 -20.69 11.83 5.19
N GLY A 44 -21.58 12.18 6.13
CA GLY A 44 -22.30 13.45 6.10
C GLY A 44 -21.52 14.64 6.70
N GLY A 45 -20.25 14.45 7.06
CA GLY A 45 -19.36 15.51 7.55
C GLY A 45 -18.90 16.46 6.44
N LYS A 46 -18.42 17.65 6.82
CA LYS A 46 -17.99 18.70 5.87
C LYS A 46 -16.56 18.56 5.35
N SER A 47 -15.77 17.62 5.87
CA SER A 47 -14.34 17.50 5.52
C SER A 47 -14.16 16.90 4.13
N ALA A 48 -13.70 17.70 3.16
CA ALA A 48 -13.44 17.24 1.80
C ALA A 48 -12.16 16.39 1.67
N THR A 49 -11.25 16.49 2.64
CA THR A 49 -9.94 15.82 2.61
C THR A 49 -9.63 15.09 3.91
N PHE A 50 -8.74 14.12 3.79
CA PHE A 50 -8.14 13.36 4.88
C PHE A 50 -6.62 13.39 4.75
N VAL A 51 -5.91 13.22 5.86
CA VAL A 51 -4.45 13.17 5.88
C VAL A 51 -4.02 11.79 6.36
N VAL A 52 -3.09 11.17 5.65
CA VAL A 52 -2.43 9.93 6.05
C VAL A 52 -1.01 10.29 6.46
N HIS A 53 -0.76 10.25 7.75
CA HIS A 53 0.57 10.41 8.33
C HIS A 53 1.36 9.13 8.17
N THR A 54 2.66 9.23 7.94
CA THR A 54 3.55 8.07 7.85
C THR A 54 4.77 8.25 8.74
N ASN A 55 5.47 7.16 9.05
CA ASN A 55 6.81 7.22 9.64
C ASN A 55 7.94 7.22 8.58
N LEU A 56 7.61 7.45 7.29
CA LEU A 56 8.59 7.44 6.21
C LEU A 56 9.17 8.85 5.99
N PRO A 57 10.51 9.03 5.93
CA PRO A 57 11.10 10.32 5.61
C PRO A 57 10.60 10.87 4.28
N TYR A 58 10.16 12.12 4.27
CA TYR A 58 9.62 12.79 3.09
C TYR A 58 10.55 12.74 1.88
N THR A 59 11.85 12.88 2.13
CA THR A 59 12.89 12.88 1.10
C THR A 59 13.08 11.53 0.41
N LEU A 60 12.63 10.44 1.02
CA LEU A 60 12.73 9.09 0.47
C LEU A 60 11.54 8.71 -0.41
N VAL A 61 10.38 9.35 -0.28
CA VAL A 61 9.16 8.98 -1.02
C VAL A 61 9.19 9.50 -2.45
N ASP A 62 8.82 8.67 -3.43
CA ASP A 62 8.37 9.14 -4.74
C ASP A 62 6.85 9.38 -4.72
N PRO A 63 6.40 10.63 -4.50
CA PRO A 63 4.97 10.93 -4.31
C PRO A 63 4.12 10.62 -5.53
N ALA A 64 4.71 10.58 -6.73
CA ALA A 64 3.99 10.29 -7.97
C ALA A 64 3.51 8.83 -8.06
N THR A 65 4.04 7.96 -7.19
CA THR A 65 3.71 6.53 -7.16
C THR A 65 2.74 6.17 -6.04
N VAL A 66 2.42 7.12 -5.15
CA VAL A 66 1.67 6.83 -3.94
C VAL A 66 0.18 6.75 -4.24
N VAL A 67 -0.44 5.68 -3.74
CA VAL A 67 -1.86 5.42 -3.85
C VAL A 67 -2.44 4.99 -2.50
N LEU A 68 -3.71 5.29 -2.26
CA LEU A 68 -4.48 4.79 -1.13
C LEU A 68 -5.65 3.96 -1.66
N ASN A 69 -5.73 2.68 -1.30
CA ASN A 69 -6.74 1.75 -1.83
C ASN A 69 -6.80 1.73 -3.37
N GLY A 70 -5.66 1.93 -4.03
CA GLY A 70 -5.55 2.02 -5.49
C GLY A 70 -5.84 3.40 -6.08
N GLU A 71 -6.32 4.36 -5.30
CA GLU A 71 -6.58 5.73 -5.75
C GLU A 71 -5.36 6.64 -5.54
N PRO A 72 -4.95 7.43 -6.55
CA PRO A 72 -3.83 8.38 -6.40
C PRO A 72 -4.07 9.41 -5.30
N ILE A 73 -3.00 9.79 -4.59
CA ILE A 73 -3.09 10.87 -3.61
C ILE A 73 -3.35 12.22 -4.30
N TYR A 74 -4.09 13.11 -3.63
CA TYR A 74 -4.41 14.45 -4.16
C TYR A 74 -3.23 15.42 -4.01
N GLN A 75 -2.59 15.39 -2.84
CA GLN A 75 -1.47 16.26 -2.50
C GLN A 75 -0.58 15.57 -1.47
N TRP A 76 0.65 16.04 -1.32
CA TRP A 76 1.58 15.58 -0.29
C TRP A 76 2.31 16.76 0.34
N LYS A 77 2.84 16.55 1.55
CA LYS A 77 3.69 17.52 2.23
C LYS A 77 4.66 16.82 3.18
N MET A 78 5.66 17.56 3.63
CA MET A 78 6.50 17.17 4.74
C MET A 78 5.84 17.66 6.03
N ASP A 79 5.73 16.80 7.04
CA ASP A 79 5.25 17.18 8.37
C ASP A 79 6.33 17.95 9.16
N SER A 80 6.04 18.33 10.41
CA SER A 80 7.01 19.05 11.24
C SER A 80 8.20 18.20 11.74
N LEU A 81 8.14 16.87 11.56
CA LEU A 81 9.18 15.92 11.96
C LEU A 81 10.03 15.45 10.76
N GLY A 82 9.68 15.86 9.54
CA GLY A 82 10.37 15.47 8.30
C GLY A 82 9.79 14.23 7.63
N TYR A 83 8.64 13.73 8.08
CA TYR A 83 7.94 12.59 7.51
C TYR A 83 6.98 12.98 6.39
N PHE A 84 6.60 11.99 5.60
CA PHE A 84 5.68 12.14 4.48
C PHE A 84 4.22 12.07 4.94
N ASP A 85 3.46 13.11 4.61
CA ASP A 85 2.01 13.15 4.73
C ASP A 85 1.38 13.08 3.33
N ALA A 86 0.46 12.13 3.14
CA ALA A 86 -0.42 12.09 1.97
C ALA A 86 -1.76 12.74 2.27
N ILE A 87 -2.31 13.50 1.33
CA ILE A 87 -3.62 14.13 1.42
C ILE A 87 -4.52 13.48 0.38
N ILE A 88 -5.68 13.00 0.81
CA ILE A 88 -6.64 12.28 -0.02
C ILE A 88 -7.93 13.09 -0.10
N LEU A 89 -8.55 13.13 -1.28
CA LEU A 89 -9.91 13.65 -1.43
C LEU A 89 -10.91 12.56 -1.03
N ARG A 90 -11.88 12.91 -0.20
CA ARG A 90 -12.96 12.01 0.20
C ARG A 90 -13.66 11.38 -1.01
N GLU A 91 -14.00 12.20 -1.98
CA GLU A 91 -14.75 11.82 -3.17
C GLU A 91 -14.06 10.70 -3.97
N ALA A 92 -12.73 10.58 -3.88
CA ALA A 92 -11.98 9.52 -4.55
C ALA A 92 -12.21 8.14 -3.93
N ILE A 93 -12.35 8.08 -2.59
CA ILE A 93 -12.46 6.81 -1.86
C ILE A 93 -13.89 6.46 -1.44
N GLU A 94 -14.78 7.44 -1.36
CA GLU A 94 -16.17 7.29 -0.91
C GLU A 94 -16.96 6.17 -1.60
N PRO A 95 -16.83 5.92 -2.92
CA PRO A 95 -17.52 4.81 -3.58
C PRO A 95 -17.15 3.42 -3.03
N SER A 96 -16.01 3.29 -2.35
CA SER A 96 -15.49 2.04 -1.81
C SER A 96 -15.75 1.85 -0.31
N LEU A 97 -16.33 2.85 0.38
CA LEU A 97 -16.49 2.82 1.82
C LEU A 97 -17.78 2.12 2.25
N GLU A 98 -17.68 1.22 3.22
CA GLU A 98 -18.82 0.59 3.88
C GLU A 98 -19.14 1.29 5.20
N ILE A 99 -20.38 1.77 5.35
CA ILE A 99 -20.83 2.50 6.54
C ILE A 99 -21.07 1.53 7.71
N GLY A 100 -20.67 1.95 8.91
CA GLY A 100 -20.92 1.24 10.17
C GLY A 100 -19.87 0.20 10.52
N ILE A 101 -18.87 0.00 9.65
CA ILE A 101 -17.74 -0.88 9.88
C ILE A 101 -16.41 -0.14 9.78
N LYS A 102 -15.36 -0.81 10.24
CA LYS A 102 -13.99 -0.39 10.00
C LYS A 102 -13.57 -0.78 8.58
N ASN A 103 -13.18 0.21 7.81
CA ASN A 103 -12.66 0.03 6.46
C ASN A 103 -11.14 0.00 6.52
N LEU A 104 -10.52 -0.91 5.76
CA LEU A 104 -9.07 -0.99 5.68
C LEU A 104 -8.55 0.03 4.66
N PHE A 105 -7.64 0.89 5.10
CA PHE A 105 -6.98 1.91 4.30
C PHE A 105 -5.55 1.46 4.09
N VAL A 106 -5.18 1.11 2.85
CA VAL A 106 -3.85 0.63 2.47
C VAL A 106 -3.17 1.70 1.64
N LEU A 107 -2.10 2.28 2.17
CA LEU A 107 -1.22 3.21 1.46
C LEU A 107 -0.08 2.40 0.85
N GLU A 108 0.18 2.59 -0.44
CA GLU A 108 1.26 1.92 -1.17
C GLU A 108 2.04 2.94 -2.00
N GLY A 109 3.32 2.68 -2.23
CA GLY A 109 4.15 3.54 -3.08
C GLY A 109 5.57 3.03 -3.27
N LYS A 110 6.43 3.88 -3.84
CA LYS A 110 7.84 3.60 -4.07
C LYS A 110 8.73 4.64 -3.42
N THR A 111 9.91 4.21 -2.99
CA THR A 111 10.98 5.12 -2.59
C THR A 111 11.76 5.63 -3.80
N ARG A 112 12.51 6.72 -3.62
CA ARG A 112 13.45 7.29 -4.59
C ARG A 112 14.81 6.58 -4.63
N THR A 113 14.94 5.42 -3.99
CA THR A 113 16.20 4.67 -3.99
C THR A 113 16.48 4.05 -5.36
N GLU A 114 17.73 3.64 -5.59
CA GLU A 114 18.11 2.87 -6.78
C GLU A 114 18.68 1.50 -6.34
N PRO A 115 17.97 0.39 -6.58
CA PRO A 115 16.62 0.30 -7.18
C PRO A 115 15.51 0.85 -6.28
N PRO A 116 14.35 1.25 -6.83
CA PRO A 116 13.20 1.69 -6.04
C PRO A 116 12.70 0.56 -5.14
N GLU A 117 12.50 0.85 -3.86
CA GLU A 117 11.89 -0.09 -2.92
C GLU A 117 10.39 0.20 -2.84
N LEU A 118 9.56 -0.87 -2.83
CA LEU A 118 8.13 -0.72 -2.59
C LEU A 118 7.91 -0.50 -1.10
N PHE A 119 6.97 0.36 -0.73
CA PHE A 119 6.51 0.46 0.65
C PHE A 119 4.98 0.33 0.72
N TRP A 120 4.49 -0.11 1.87
CA TRP A 120 3.07 -0.17 2.15
C TRP A 120 2.79 0.03 3.64
N GLY A 121 1.61 0.51 3.99
CA GLY A 121 1.12 0.56 5.36
C GLY A 121 -0.39 0.53 5.38
N ALA A 122 -0.98 0.01 6.45
CA ALA A 122 -2.43 -0.10 6.56
C ALA A 122 -2.97 0.37 7.91
N GLU A 123 -4.14 0.99 7.91
CA GLU A 123 -4.87 1.40 9.11
C GLU A 123 -6.37 1.14 8.94
N GLU A 124 -7.06 0.82 10.04
CA GLU A 124 -8.51 0.63 10.03
C GLU A 124 -9.25 1.90 10.43
N VAL A 125 -10.12 2.41 9.56
CA VAL A 125 -10.86 3.66 9.79
C VAL A 125 -12.35 3.37 9.93
N LEU A 126 -12.97 3.85 11.00
CA LEU A 126 -14.40 3.68 11.21
C LEU A 126 -15.18 4.69 10.35
N VAL A 127 -16.06 4.18 9.48
CA VAL A 127 -16.94 5.04 8.67
C VAL A 127 -18.33 5.06 9.30
N ILE A 128 -18.87 6.26 9.51
CA ILE A 128 -20.20 6.46 10.09
C ILE A 128 -21.03 7.37 9.18
N ASP A 129 -22.34 7.13 9.15
CA ASP A 129 -23.32 8.12 8.67
C ASP A 129 -23.81 8.94 9.87
N GLN A 130 -24.27 10.18 9.64
CA GLN A 130 -24.64 11.08 10.72
C GLN A 130 -25.64 10.40 11.68
N GLY A 131 -25.23 10.27 12.95
CA GLY A 131 -26.06 9.73 14.02
C GLY A 131 -25.66 8.33 14.45
N ILE A 132 -24.60 8.22 15.25
CA ILE A 132 -24.60 7.15 16.25
C ILE A 132 -25.75 7.48 17.22
N SER A 133 -26.89 6.81 17.04
CA SER A 133 -27.91 6.78 18.07
C SER A 133 -27.24 6.23 19.35
N PRO A 134 -27.46 6.82 20.54
CA PRO A 134 -26.74 6.48 21.77
C PRO A 134 -26.75 5.00 22.19
N GLY A 135 -27.48 4.13 21.49
CA GLY A 135 -27.62 2.70 21.79
C GLY A 135 -26.56 1.77 21.17
N LEU A 136 -25.66 2.24 20.30
CA LEU A 136 -24.63 1.39 19.65
C LEU A 136 -23.28 1.34 20.39
N LEU A 137 -23.18 1.94 21.57
CA LEU A 137 -22.01 1.87 22.45
C LEU A 137 -22.26 1.00 23.71
N ARG A 138 -22.98 -0.12 23.56
CA ARG A 138 -23.15 -1.13 24.62
C ARG A 138 -22.63 -2.47 24.20
#